data_AF-A0A2L0N454-F1
#
_entry.id   AF-A0A2L0N454-F1
#
_cell.length_a   1.000
_cell.length_b   1.000
_cell.length_c   1.000
_cell.angle_alpha   90.00
_cell.angle_beta   90.00
_cell.angle_gamma   90.00
#
_symmetry.space_group_name_H-M   'P 1'
#
loop_
_entity.id
_entity.type
_entity.pdbx_description
1 polymer ?
#
loop_
_entity_poly.entity_id
_entity_poly.type
_entity_poly.pdbx_seq_one_letter_code
_entity_poly.pdbx_strand_id
1 'polypeptide(L)'
;MKSRQEALDWAEQLTAHLSQVAGIQINDEPAQQVFTSCVGRNGESATDGRFTLDFAVHSNVPNAGHNEVVRKVREVLTNEGLKITDYQEAPPTKATAILTARHPNSQYVVDVSSTAGDDRMVLGITTPCLMPPSGSPSSAPTATS
;
A
#
# COMPACT_ATOMS: atom_id res chain seq x y z
N MET A 1 10.68 4.99 -8.71
CA MET A 1 10.62 5.90 -7.54
C MET A 1 12.03 6.16 -7.06
N LYS A 2 12.36 7.44 -6.87
CA LYS A 2 13.68 7.97 -6.52
C LYS A 2 13.61 8.86 -5.27
N SER A 3 12.57 8.86 -4.46
CA SER A 3 12.61 9.50 -3.13
C SER A 3 11.46 9.03 -2.27
N ARG A 4 11.49 9.38 -0.98
CA ARG A 4 10.34 9.17 -0.08
C ARG A 4 9.11 9.92 -0.59
N GLN A 5 9.28 11.17 -1.02
CA GLN A 5 8.18 11.97 -1.56
C GLN A 5 7.62 11.36 -2.85
N GLU A 6 8.48 10.96 -3.80
CA GLU A 6 8.02 10.31 -5.02
C GLU A 6 7.30 8.97 -4.75
N ALA A 7 7.71 8.25 -3.71
CA ALA A 7 7.02 7.01 -3.31
C ALA A 7 5.64 7.30 -2.71
N LEU A 8 5.53 8.37 -1.92
CA LEU A 8 4.27 8.83 -1.36
C LEU A 8 3.32 9.31 -2.46
N ASP A 9 3.77 10.24 -3.31
CA ASP A 9 2.96 10.79 -4.41
C ASP A 9 2.44 9.68 -5.33
N TRP A 10 3.28 8.68 -5.61
CA TRP A 10 2.89 7.51 -6.39
C TRP A 10 1.85 6.63 -5.67
N ALA A 11 2.01 6.40 -4.37
CA ALA A 11 1.04 5.63 -3.58
C ALA A 11 -0.31 6.35 -3.48
N GLU A 12 -0.32 7.67 -3.31
CA GLU A 12 -1.51 8.51 -3.33
C GLU A 12 -2.23 8.42 -4.69
N GLN A 13 -1.50 8.56 -5.80
CA GLN A 13 -2.06 8.43 -7.13
C GLN A 13 -2.65 7.04 -7.39
N LEU A 14 -1.96 5.98 -6.94
CA LEU A 14 -2.43 4.62 -7.13
C LEU A 14 -3.70 4.34 -6.30
N THR A 15 -3.73 4.73 -5.03
CA THR A 15 -4.96 4.56 -4.22
C THR A 15 -6.13 5.40 -4.73
N ALA A 16 -5.89 6.60 -5.29
CA ALA A 16 -6.92 7.40 -5.95
C ALA A 16 -7.44 6.75 -7.24
N HIS A 17 -6.58 6.15 -8.05
CA HIS A 17 -7.00 5.37 -9.23
C HIS A 17 -7.86 4.17 -8.83
N LEU A 18 -7.43 3.41 -7.81
CA LEU A 18 -8.16 2.24 -7.34
C LEU A 18 -9.51 2.59 -6.73
N SER A 19 -9.61 3.71 -6.01
CA SER A 19 -10.90 4.17 -5.47
C SER A 19 -11.86 4.58 -6.59
N GLN A 20 -11.37 5.28 -7.62
CA GLN A 20 -12.15 5.63 -8.81
C GLN A 20 -12.65 4.39 -9.55
N VAL A 21 -11.78 3.40 -9.77
CA VAL A 21 -12.12 2.12 -10.41
C VAL A 21 -13.17 1.34 -9.60
N ALA A 22 -13.01 1.28 -8.28
CA ALA A 22 -13.95 0.60 -7.40
C ALA A 22 -15.28 1.34 -7.30
N GLY A 23 -15.31 2.64 -7.58
CA GLY A 23 -16.48 3.50 -7.40
C GLY A 23 -16.74 3.84 -5.93
N ILE A 24 -15.67 3.99 -5.14
CA ILE A 24 -15.74 4.27 -3.70
C ILE A 24 -15.14 5.62 -3.38
N GLN A 25 -15.57 6.19 -2.26
CA GLN A 25 -15.05 7.46 -1.75
C GLN A 25 -14.05 7.20 -0.62
N ILE A 26 -12.83 7.71 -0.77
CA ILE A 26 -11.85 7.83 0.32
C ILE A 26 -12.42 8.82 1.34
N ASN A 27 -12.39 8.47 2.62
CA ASN A 27 -12.93 9.30 3.69
C ASN A 27 -11.94 10.40 4.12
N ASP A 28 -12.39 11.33 4.98
CA ASP A 28 -11.56 12.47 5.43
C ASP A 28 -10.58 12.09 6.57
N GLU A 29 -10.43 10.80 6.88
CA GLU A 29 -9.43 10.37 7.87
C GLU A 29 -8.02 10.62 7.32
N PRO A 30 -7.06 11.03 8.17
CA PRO A 30 -5.68 11.15 7.76
C PRO A 30 -5.15 9.83 7.21
N ALA A 31 -4.45 9.89 6.07
CA ALA A 31 -3.75 8.73 5.53
C ALA A 31 -2.71 8.20 6.52
N GLN A 32 -2.60 6.88 6.62
CA GLN A 32 -1.47 6.24 7.27
C GLN A 32 -0.28 6.30 6.32
N GLN A 33 0.84 6.85 6.81
CA GLN A 33 2.08 6.94 6.05
C GLN A 33 3.25 6.61 6.97
N VAL A 34 3.84 5.44 6.76
CA VAL A 34 4.95 4.95 7.59
C VAL A 34 6.14 4.62 6.70
N PHE A 35 7.25 5.34 6.92
CA PHE A 35 8.55 5.00 6.34
C PHE A 35 9.38 4.23 7.36
N THR A 36 9.85 3.06 6.98
CA THR A 36 10.79 2.28 7.81
C THR A 36 12.08 2.01 7.07
N SER A 37 13.18 1.89 7.81
CA SER A 37 14.44 1.39 7.25
C SER A 37 14.25 -0.04 6.77
N CYS A 38 14.89 -0.40 5.64
CA CYS A 38 14.85 -1.78 5.20
C CYS A 38 15.60 -2.68 6.19
N VAL A 39 14.92 -3.74 6.61
CA VAL A 39 15.48 -4.77 7.50
C VAL A 39 15.70 -6.05 6.68
N GLY A 40 16.92 -6.57 6.72
CA GLY A 40 17.30 -7.83 6.11
C GLY A 40 16.85 -9.04 6.93
N ARG A 41 17.14 -10.23 6.41
CA ARG A 41 16.55 -11.48 6.92
C ARG A 41 16.92 -11.77 8.39
N ASN A 42 18.06 -11.28 8.87
CA ASN A 42 18.52 -11.51 10.24
C ASN A 42 18.37 -10.27 11.13
N GLY A 43 17.55 -9.29 10.74
CA GLY A 43 17.35 -8.06 11.51
C GLY A 43 18.35 -6.94 11.19
N GLU A 44 19.27 -7.15 10.25
CA GLU A 44 20.22 -6.12 9.82
C GLU A 44 19.51 -4.95 9.15
N SER A 45 19.79 -3.72 9.57
CA SER A 45 19.30 -2.52 8.90
C SER A 45 20.37 -1.95 7.98
N ALA A 46 20.01 -1.65 6.73
CA ALA A 46 20.93 -1.01 5.80
C ALA A 46 21.18 0.45 6.22
N THR A 47 22.45 0.89 6.21
CA THR A 47 22.85 2.26 6.54
C THR A 47 22.87 3.19 5.33
N ASP A 48 22.55 2.68 4.15
CA ASP A 48 22.57 3.39 2.86
C ASP A 48 21.26 4.14 2.55
N GLY A 49 20.42 4.35 3.57
CA GLY A 49 19.21 5.15 3.48
C GLY A 49 18.04 4.47 2.77
N ARG A 50 18.15 3.18 2.43
CA ARG A 50 17.03 2.41 1.88
C ARG A 50 15.83 2.38 2.82
N PHE A 51 14.64 2.44 2.23
CA PHE A 51 13.39 2.51 2.98
C PHE A 51 12.29 1.67 2.34
N THR A 52 11.30 1.30 3.14
CA THR A 52 9.98 0.89 2.67
C THR A 52 8.96 1.98 3.01
N LEU A 53 7.85 1.99 2.27
CA LEU A 53 6.67 2.79 2.55
C LEU A 53 5.50 1.82 2.76
N ASP A 54 4.82 1.99 3.88
CA ASP A 54 3.47 1.51 4.12
C ASP A 54 2.54 2.72 4.07
N PHE A 55 1.68 2.76 3.06
CA PHE A 55 0.72 3.83 2.84
C PHE A 55 -0.69 3.23 2.84
N ALA A 56 -1.64 3.82 3.56
CA ALA A 56 -3.01 3.36 3.54
C ALA A 56 -4.01 4.50 3.73
N VAL A 57 -5.15 4.38 3.07
CA VAL A 57 -6.31 5.27 3.21
C VAL A 57 -7.57 4.47 3.51
N HIS A 58 -8.50 5.08 4.23
CA HIS A 58 -9.80 4.49 4.49
C HIS A 58 -10.86 5.00 3.51
N SER A 59 -11.88 4.19 3.28
CA SER A 59 -13.00 4.49 2.40
C SER A 59 -14.32 4.11 3.05
N ASN A 60 -15.36 4.87 2.75
CA ASN A 60 -16.71 4.61 3.24
C ASN A 60 -17.39 3.64 2.28
N VAL A 61 -17.58 2.39 2.73
CA VAL A 61 -18.20 1.34 1.91
C VAL A 61 -19.11 0.52 2.83
N PRO A 62 -20.44 0.52 2.63
CA PRO A 62 -21.33 -0.38 3.36
C PRO A 62 -20.95 -1.85 3.12
N ASN A 63 -21.11 -2.73 4.12
CA ASN A 63 -20.80 -4.17 4.03
C ASN A 63 -21.29 -4.83 2.73
N ALA A 64 -22.52 -4.50 2.31
CA ALA A 64 -23.11 -5.02 1.07
C ALA A 64 -22.29 -4.72 -0.21
N GLY A 65 -21.47 -3.67 -0.19
CA GLY A 65 -20.60 -3.27 -1.29
C GLY A 65 -19.18 -3.85 -1.23
N HIS A 66 -18.73 -4.43 -0.10
CA HIS A 66 -17.34 -4.87 0.07
C HIS A 66 -16.91 -5.89 -0.99
N ASN A 67 -17.79 -6.85 -1.28
CA ASN A 67 -17.52 -7.87 -2.31
C ASN A 67 -17.42 -7.28 -3.72
N GLU A 68 -18.22 -6.25 -4.02
CA GLU A 68 -18.15 -5.57 -5.31
C GLU A 68 -16.82 -4.83 -5.47
N VAL A 69 -16.35 -4.16 -4.42
CA VAL A 69 -15.06 -3.47 -4.39
C VAL A 69 -13.92 -4.43 -4.69
N VAL A 70 -13.79 -5.53 -3.93
CA VAL A 70 -12.68 -6.48 -4.15
C VAL A 70 -12.76 -7.16 -5.52
N ARG A 71 -13.96 -7.35 -6.11
CA ARG A 71 -14.10 -7.86 -7.48
C ARG A 71 -13.58 -6.89 -8.53
N LYS A 72 -14.00 -5.62 -8.47
CA LYS A 72 -13.59 -4.57 -9.41
C LYS A 72 -12.09 -4.32 -9.35
N VAL A 73 -11.55 -4.20 -8.15
CA VAL A 73 -10.11 -4.00 -7.97
C VAL A 73 -9.33 -5.22 -8.46
N ARG A 74 -9.78 -6.45 -8.17
CA ARG A 74 -9.13 -7.66 -8.67
C ARG A 74 -9.05 -7.68 -10.19
N GLU A 75 -10.14 -7.34 -10.87
CA GLU A 75 -10.20 -7.28 -12.33
C GLU A 75 -9.17 -6.29 -12.89
N VAL A 76 -9.16 -5.05 -12.39
CA VAL A 76 -8.22 -4.03 -12.87
C VAL A 76 -6.77 -4.39 -12.57
N LEU A 77 -6.46 -4.85 -11.36
CA LEU A 77 -5.09 -5.25 -11.01
C LEU A 77 -4.61 -6.43 -11.86
N THR A 78 -5.49 -7.39 -12.18
CA THR A 78 -5.15 -8.51 -13.07
C THR A 78 -4.89 -8.02 -14.49
N ASN A 79 -5.71 -7.11 -15.00
CA ASN A 79 -5.54 -6.51 -16.33
C ASN A 79 -4.26 -5.66 -16.44
N GLU A 80 -3.85 -5.04 -15.33
CA GLU A 80 -2.58 -4.31 -15.21
C GLU A 80 -1.37 -5.23 -14.99
N GLY A 81 -1.57 -6.55 -14.92
CA GLY A 81 -0.50 -7.55 -14.83
C GLY A 81 0.01 -7.83 -13.42
N LEU A 82 -0.70 -7.38 -12.37
CA LEU A 82 -0.42 -7.79 -11.00
C LEU A 82 -0.89 -9.23 -10.77
N LYS A 83 -0.17 -9.94 -9.89
CA LYS A 83 -0.55 -11.28 -9.46
C LYS A 83 -1.35 -11.20 -8.18
N ILE A 84 -2.58 -11.73 -8.20
CA ILE A 84 -3.39 -11.88 -6.99
C ILE A 84 -2.74 -12.94 -6.10
N THR A 85 -2.44 -12.57 -4.85
CA THR A 85 -1.80 -13.45 -3.86
C THR A 85 -2.77 -13.87 -2.76
N ASP A 86 -3.81 -13.08 -2.50
CA ASP A 86 -4.90 -13.45 -1.62
C ASP A 86 -6.21 -12.87 -2.14
N TYR A 87 -7.31 -13.60 -1.99
CA TYR A 87 -8.64 -13.17 -2.39
C TYR A 87 -9.73 -13.91 -1.63
N GLN A 88 -10.53 -13.15 -0.89
CA GLN A 88 -11.66 -13.64 -0.13
C GLN A 88 -12.83 -12.66 -0.23
N GLU A 89 -14.02 -13.19 -0.48
CA GLU A 89 -15.27 -12.44 -0.33
C GLU A 89 -15.84 -12.62 1.08
N ALA A 90 -16.46 -11.56 1.57
CA ALA A 90 -17.21 -11.51 2.80
C ALA A 90 -18.53 -12.31 2.71
N PRO A 91 -18.92 -13.08 3.75
CA PRO A 91 -20.30 -13.54 3.88
C PRO A 91 -21.25 -12.36 4.18
N PRO A 92 -22.56 -12.48 3.95
CA PRO A 92 -23.51 -11.37 4.11
C PRO A 92 -23.56 -10.73 5.51
N THR A 93 -23.08 -11.45 6.53
CA THR A 93 -23.17 -11.06 7.94
C THR A 93 -21.87 -10.49 8.50
N LYS A 94 -20.78 -10.41 7.73
CA LYS A 94 -19.48 -9.95 8.23
C LYS A 94 -18.68 -9.20 7.17
N ALA A 95 -18.14 -8.04 7.53
CA ALA A 95 -17.17 -7.33 6.69
C ALA A 95 -15.77 -7.98 6.80
N THR A 96 -15.51 -9.00 5.99
CA THR A 96 -14.21 -9.71 5.95
C THR A 96 -13.70 -9.94 4.52
N ALA A 97 -14.03 -9.04 3.59
CA ALA A 97 -13.53 -9.14 2.22
C ALA A 97 -12.05 -8.74 2.20
N ILE A 98 -11.23 -9.47 1.45
CA ILE A 98 -9.79 -9.26 1.36
C ILE A 98 -9.37 -9.48 -0.09
N LEU A 99 -8.46 -8.63 -0.56
CA LEU A 99 -7.74 -8.77 -1.81
C LEU A 99 -6.31 -8.29 -1.58
N THR A 100 -5.34 -9.14 -1.88
CA THR A 100 -3.94 -8.74 -1.91
C THR A 100 -3.35 -9.10 -3.27
N ALA A 101 -2.63 -8.17 -3.89
CA ALA A 101 -1.96 -8.38 -5.17
C ALA A 101 -0.52 -7.86 -5.12
N ARG A 102 0.37 -8.51 -5.87
CA ARG A 102 1.78 -8.14 -5.98
C ARG A 102 2.16 -7.89 -7.42
N HIS A 103 2.81 -6.76 -7.68
CA HIS A 103 3.35 -6.48 -9.00
C HIS A 103 4.64 -7.31 -9.24
N PRO A 104 4.73 -8.10 -10.31
CA PRO A 104 5.80 -9.09 -10.47
C PRO A 104 7.21 -8.50 -10.61
N ASN A 105 7.35 -7.33 -11.23
CA ASN A 105 8.67 -6.72 -11.46
C ASN A 105 9.03 -5.74 -10.33
N SER A 106 8.20 -4.72 -10.13
CA SER A 106 8.36 -3.69 -9.10
C SER A 106 8.11 -4.16 -7.67
N GLN A 107 7.60 -5.38 -7.45
CA GLN A 107 7.45 -6.03 -6.14
C GLN A 107 6.58 -5.30 -5.09
N TYR A 108 5.94 -4.18 -5.44
CA TYR A 108 4.98 -3.52 -4.54
C TYR A 108 3.74 -4.40 -4.37
N VAL A 109 3.08 -4.20 -3.23
CA VAL A 109 1.86 -4.89 -2.84
C VAL A 109 0.73 -3.88 -2.78
N VAL A 110 -0.43 -4.30 -3.27
CA VAL A 110 -1.71 -3.64 -3.06
C VAL A 110 -2.52 -4.50 -2.12
N ASP A 111 -3.05 -3.89 -1.05
CA ASP A 111 -4.00 -4.51 -0.13
C ASP A 111 -5.33 -3.75 -0.19
N VAL A 112 -6.44 -4.49 -0.32
CA VAL A 112 -7.79 -3.94 -0.18
C VAL A 112 -8.57 -4.87 0.72
N SER A 113 -8.97 -4.38 1.88
CA SER A 113 -9.62 -5.22 2.88
C SER A 113 -10.70 -4.48 3.66
N SER A 114 -11.69 -5.24 4.14
CA SER A 114 -12.63 -4.76 5.15
C SER A 114 -11.88 -4.41 6.44
N THR A 115 -12.25 -3.31 7.07
CA THR A 115 -11.69 -2.92 8.37
C THR A 115 -12.62 -3.33 9.51
N ALA A 116 -12.20 -3.06 10.75
CA ALA A 116 -13.13 -3.10 11.88
C ALA A 116 -14.20 -2.01 11.70
N GLY A 117 -15.48 -2.42 11.79
CA GLY A 117 -16.65 -1.63 11.41
C GLY A 117 -17.22 -2.12 10.07
N ASP A 118 -18.53 -2.39 10.03
CA ASP A 118 -19.18 -3.00 8.85
C ASP A 118 -19.37 -2.02 7.67
N ASP A 119 -18.83 -0.80 7.74
CA ASP A 119 -19.06 0.30 6.79
C ASP A 119 -17.79 0.94 6.26
N ARG A 120 -16.62 0.28 6.45
CA ARG A 120 -15.33 0.83 6.04
C ARG A 120 -14.38 -0.20 5.46
N MET A 121 -13.66 0.20 4.42
CA MET A 121 -12.56 -0.57 3.83
C MET A 121 -11.26 0.24 3.80
N VAL A 122 -10.13 -0.45 3.81
CA VAL A 122 -8.79 0.14 3.65
C VAL A 122 -8.25 -0.17 2.25
N LEU A 123 -7.53 0.80 1.68
CA LEU A 123 -6.74 0.65 0.46
C LEU A 123 -5.29 0.95 0.82
N GLY A 124 -4.45 -0.09 0.82
CA GLY A 124 -3.06 -0.06 1.24
C GLY A 124 -2.09 -0.32 0.09
N ILE A 125 -0.96 0.37 0.11
CA ILE A 125 0.18 0.17 -0.78
C ILE A 125 1.43 -0.05 0.07
N THR A 126 2.12 -1.15 -0.18
CA THR A 126 3.43 -1.41 0.42
C THR A 126 4.49 -1.48 -0.66
N THR A 127 5.52 -0.63 -0.56
CA THR A 127 6.65 -0.66 -1.51
C THR A 127 7.63 -1.78 -1.17
N PRO A 128 8.41 -2.29 -2.15
CA PRO A 128 9.59 -3.07 -1.80
C PRO A 128 10.62 -2.19 -1.08
N CYS A 129 11.76 -2.78 -0.68
CA CYS A 129 12.89 -1.99 -0.24
C CYS A 129 13.41 -1.09 -1.38
N LEU A 130 13.16 0.22 -1.28
CA LEU A 130 13.55 1.22 -2.26
C LEU A 130 14.91 1.83 -1.89
N MET A 131 15.75 2.01 -2.91
CA MET A 131 17.02 2.72 -2.77
C MET A 131 16.83 4.20 -3.10
N PRO A 132 17.20 5.13 -2.21
CA PRO A 132 17.24 6.53 -2.57
C PRO A 132 18.29 6.76 -3.67
N PRO A 133 18.09 7.76 -4.55
CA PRO A 133 19.02 8.10 -5.61
C PRO A 133 20.33 8.52 -4.97
N SER A 134 21.43 8.07 -5.56
CA SER A 134 22.78 8.49 -5.20
C SER A 134 22.92 9.99 -5.43
N GLY A 135 22.75 10.78 -4.37
CA GLY A 135 22.75 12.25 -4.42
C GLY A 135 22.59 12.96 -3.08
N SER A 136 22.16 12.27 -2.01
CA SER A 136 22.17 12.86 -0.67
C SER A 136 23.45 12.46 0.07
N PRO A 137 24.29 13.41 0.52
CA PRO A 137 25.44 13.07 1.34
C PRO A 137 24.91 12.43 2.63
N SER A 138 25.36 11.20 2.89
CA SER A 138 25.30 10.59 4.20
C SER A 138 26.09 11.50 5.14
N SER A 139 25.40 12.32 5.93
CA SER A 139 26.01 13.09 7.02
C SER A 139 26.54 12.09 8.06
N ALA A 140 27.75 11.60 7.84
CA ALA A 140 28.49 10.89 8.87
C ALA A 140 28.75 11.86 10.03
N PRO A 141 28.57 11.44 11.30
CA PRO A 141 28.92 12.28 12.43
C PRO A 141 30.44 12.44 12.47
N THR A 142 30.91 13.68 12.42
CA THR A 142 32.30 14.05 12.70
C THR A 142 32.62 13.66 14.14
N ALA A 143 33.47 12.65 14.32
CA ALA A 143 34.14 12.41 15.59
C ALA A 143 35.24 13.47 15.73
N THR A 144 35.09 14.37 16.70
CA THR A 144 36.13 15.34 17.09
C THR A 144 37.05 14.68 18.11
N SER A 145 38.35 14.65 17.78
CA SER A 145 39.46 14.23 18.65
C SER A 145 39.73 15.19 19.79
#